data_AF-A0A2M6W6L8-F1
#
_entry.id   AF-A0A2M6W6L8-F1
#
_cell.length_a   1.000
_cell.length_b   1.000
_cell.length_c   1.000
_cell.angle_alpha   90.00
_cell.angle_beta   90.00
_cell.angle_gamma   90.00
#
_symmetry.space_group_name_H-M   'P 1'
#
loop_
_entity.id
_entity.type
_entity.pdbx_description
1 polymer ?
#
loop_
_entity_poly.entity_id
_entity_poly.type
_entity_poly.pdbx_seq_one_letter_code
_entity_poly.pdbx_strand_id
1 'polypeptide(L)'
;MRKIIFLAAAFLLLGTMPAVAQETTEVTTDGGIVTVTTEENVVVTNEDIPVTVANDEVLSETVSVPGTLGLFWRNIRERVTLALTFNPVAKAEKQLQFAQERMSIAEMVATQAVNNPKLQDKAEKIMERANQLMEKIQERQELFNNGEDTRVRVLLRNTATQMVQREAVMNKIEAVLSPERLQKFETTRMNNIENSQRLLNALENENIPEEIQNHLQDVKEFIEAHATEVKQFQEEKKDLLERAASGDEEAKVQLQELHQERIETREERQGEKELLMQEGRTIKQEAQNTVREVKQEIRNQTVQSNIEAAKQLRAANQVQERIENRVNGQISASPVVEPVQEEIKEELQNRNGN
;
A
#
# COMPACT_ATOMS: atom_id res chain seq x y z
N MET A 1 -52.11 -41.94 -11.37
CA MET A 1 -51.61 -43.12 -10.62
C MET A 1 -50.58 -43.87 -11.46
N ARG A 2 -49.30 -43.90 -11.03
CA ARG A 2 -48.37 -45.06 -11.02
C ARG A 2 -46.98 -44.57 -10.56
N LYS A 3 -46.33 -45.35 -9.68
CA LYS A 3 -45.03 -45.06 -9.04
C LYS A 3 -43.95 -45.99 -9.58
N ILE A 4 -42.78 -45.46 -9.98
CA ILE A 4 -41.44 -46.10 -10.13
C ILE A 4 -40.46 -44.90 -10.03
N ILE A 5 -39.49 -44.72 -9.10
CA ILE A 5 -38.80 -45.53 -8.06
C ILE A 5 -37.62 -46.38 -8.60
N PHE A 6 -36.45 -46.25 -7.94
CA PHE A 6 -35.11 -46.75 -8.32
C PHE A 6 -34.39 -45.95 -9.44
N LEU A 7 -33.06 -45.85 -9.47
CA LEU A 7 -32.01 -46.56 -8.70
C LEU A 7 -30.86 -45.61 -8.30
N ALA A 8 -30.13 -45.92 -7.24
CA ALA A 8 -28.93 -45.18 -6.84
C ALA A 8 -27.64 -45.74 -7.47
N ALA A 9 -26.70 -44.86 -7.82
CA ALA A 9 -25.27 -45.12 -7.97
C ALA A 9 -24.56 -43.79 -7.66
N ALA A 10 -23.80 -43.61 -6.57
CA ALA A 10 -22.65 -44.38 -6.10
C ALA A 10 -21.48 -44.34 -7.11
N PHE A 11 -20.78 -43.20 -7.16
CA PHE A 11 -19.39 -43.17 -7.62
C PHE A 11 -18.52 -42.42 -6.61
N LEU A 12 -17.88 -43.19 -5.74
CA LEU A 12 -17.04 -42.73 -4.65
C LEU A 12 -15.60 -42.70 -5.17
N LEU A 13 -15.18 -41.56 -5.71
CA LEU A 13 -13.84 -41.36 -6.25
C LEU A 13 -12.91 -40.79 -5.17
N LEU A 14 -12.32 -41.71 -4.38
CA LEU A 14 -11.23 -41.43 -3.46
C LEU A 14 -9.98 -41.02 -4.26
N GLY A 15 -9.84 -39.71 -4.49
CA GLY A 15 -8.63 -39.12 -5.05
C GLY A 15 -7.51 -39.10 -4.01
N THR A 16 -6.51 -39.97 -4.16
CA THR A 16 -5.28 -39.97 -3.35
C THR A 16 -4.52 -38.67 -3.55
N MET A 17 -4.40 -37.84 -2.52
CA MET A 17 -3.48 -36.70 -2.54
C MET A 17 -2.04 -37.21 -2.37
N PRO A 18 -1.08 -36.77 -3.22
CA PRO A 18 0.33 -37.04 -2.95
C PRO A 18 0.78 -36.25 -1.72
N ALA A 19 1.44 -36.92 -0.79
CA ALA A 19 2.09 -36.27 0.34
C ALA A 19 3.27 -35.43 -0.18
N VAL A 20 3.23 -34.11 0.04
CA VAL A 20 4.37 -33.24 -0.21
C VAL A 20 5.37 -33.47 0.93
N ALA A 21 6.50 -34.10 0.61
CA ALA A 21 7.62 -34.18 1.54
C ALA A 21 8.22 -32.77 1.72
N GLN A 22 8.36 -32.34 2.96
CA GLN A 22 9.04 -31.09 3.30
C GLN A 22 10.52 -31.42 3.47
N GLU A 23 11.36 -31.05 2.50
CA GLU A 23 12.81 -31.22 2.61
C GLU A 23 13.38 -30.18 3.57
N THR A 24 13.76 -30.62 4.77
CA THR A 24 14.52 -29.81 5.73
C THR A 24 16.00 -29.86 5.33
N THR A 25 16.52 -28.78 4.75
CA THR A 25 17.96 -28.65 4.46
C THR A 25 18.73 -28.26 5.71
N GLU A 26 19.21 -29.26 6.46
CA GLU A 26 20.22 -29.06 7.50
C GLU A 26 21.58 -28.76 6.86
N VAL A 27 21.99 -27.49 6.85
CA VAL A 27 23.36 -27.11 6.46
C VAL A 27 24.29 -27.38 7.63
N THR A 28 24.88 -28.57 7.65
CA THR A 28 25.99 -28.89 8.55
C THR A 28 27.29 -28.32 7.97
N THR A 29 27.85 -27.30 8.62
CA THR A 29 29.26 -26.92 8.45
C THR A 29 30.06 -27.31 9.69
N ASP A 30 31.21 -27.93 9.47
CA ASP A 30 32.07 -28.49 10.50
C ASP A 30 32.66 -27.39 11.41
N GLY A 31 32.23 -27.35 12.68
CA GLY A 31 32.76 -26.40 13.68
C GLY A 31 31.74 -25.60 14.51
N GLY A 32 30.93 -26.28 15.33
CA GLY A 32 30.33 -25.68 16.55
C GLY A 32 28.88 -25.22 16.45
N ILE A 33 28.06 -25.68 17.39
CA ILE A 33 26.69 -25.19 17.60
C ILE A 33 26.76 -23.83 18.30
N VAL A 34 26.29 -22.78 17.63
CA VAL A 34 26.11 -21.45 18.25
C VAL A 34 24.63 -21.14 18.36
N THR A 35 24.06 -21.42 19.53
CA THR A 35 22.74 -20.93 19.92
C THR A 35 22.85 -19.47 20.32
N VAL A 36 22.52 -18.53 19.43
CA VAL A 36 22.38 -17.11 19.78
C VAL A 36 20.94 -16.84 20.20
N THR A 37 20.68 -16.94 21.50
CA THR A 37 19.53 -16.29 22.12
C THR A 37 19.97 -14.89 22.54
N THR A 38 19.35 -13.86 21.96
CA THR A 38 19.52 -12.48 22.42
C THR A 38 18.17 -11.80 22.34
N GLU A 39 17.47 -11.77 23.47
CA GLU A 39 16.29 -10.94 23.67
C GLU A 39 16.71 -9.51 24.02
N GLU A 40 15.84 -8.58 23.64
CA GLU A 40 15.63 -7.27 24.27
C GLU A 40 16.79 -6.25 24.28
N ASN A 41 16.70 -5.30 23.34
CA ASN A 41 16.71 -3.89 23.77
C ASN A 41 15.69 -3.11 22.94
N VAL A 42 14.55 -2.78 23.54
CA VAL A 42 13.44 -2.09 22.88
C VAL A 42 13.74 -0.59 22.79
N VAL A 43 14.14 -0.13 21.61
CA VAL A 43 14.06 1.29 21.25
C VAL A 43 12.79 1.50 20.46
N VAL A 44 11.78 2.09 21.11
CA VAL A 44 10.55 2.53 20.43
C VAL A 44 10.86 3.75 19.58
N THR A 45 10.99 3.54 18.27
CA THR A 45 10.86 4.61 17.27
C THR A 45 9.60 4.35 16.46
N ASN A 46 8.63 5.26 16.57
CA ASN A 46 7.45 5.30 15.72
C ASN A 46 7.87 5.63 14.28
N GLU A 47 7.92 4.63 13.40
CA GLU A 47 7.92 4.82 11.96
C GLU A 47 7.39 3.54 11.28
N ASP A 48 6.63 3.72 10.20
CA ASP A 48 6.15 2.72 9.26
C ASP A 48 5.42 1.48 9.82
N ILE A 49 4.08 1.60 9.94
CA ILE A 49 3.22 0.51 9.47
C ILE A 49 3.62 0.31 8.00
N PRO A 50 4.11 -0.88 7.57
CA PRO A 50 4.53 -1.07 6.20
C PRO A 50 3.33 -0.87 5.30
N VAL A 51 3.34 0.23 4.54
CA VAL A 51 2.33 0.53 3.56
C VAL A 51 2.52 -0.47 2.41
N THR A 52 1.92 -1.65 2.57
CA THR A 52 1.61 -2.55 1.46
C THR A 52 0.51 -1.91 0.63
N VAL A 53 0.89 -0.82 -0.05
CA VAL A 53 0.23 -0.45 -1.29
C VAL A 53 0.42 -1.66 -2.19
N ALA A 54 -0.66 -2.42 -2.42
CA ALA A 54 -0.67 -3.54 -3.36
C ALA A 54 -0.69 -3.03 -4.81
N ASN A 55 0.18 -2.05 -5.13
CA ASN A 55 0.32 -1.40 -6.43
C ASN A 55 1.72 -1.58 -7.05
N ASP A 56 2.72 -2.11 -6.33
CA ASP A 56 4.11 -2.26 -6.84
C ASP A 56 4.55 -3.72 -7.13
N GLU A 57 3.72 -4.73 -6.83
CA GLU A 57 3.92 -6.09 -7.37
C GLU A 57 2.65 -6.59 -8.07
N VAL A 58 2.82 -7.06 -9.32
CA VAL A 58 1.79 -7.64 -10.22
C VAL A 58 0.82 -6.67 -10.91
N LEU A 59 1.34 -5.62 -11.57
CA LEU A 59 0.70 -4.97 -12.73
C LEU A 59 1.63 -4.78 -13.94
N SER A 60 2.72 -5.56 -14.03
CA SER A 60 3.72 -5.48 -15.11
C SER A 60 3.60 -6.60 -16.15
N GLU A 61 2.38 -6.91 -16.60
CA GLU A 61 2.18 -7.58 -17.90
C GLU A 61 1.14 -6.80 -18.69
N THR A 62 1.36 -6.65 -20.00
CA THR A 62 0.41 -6.06 -20.94
C THR A 62 -0.77 -7.01 -21.16
N VAL A 63 -1.71 -7.01 -20.20
CA VAL A 63 -2.89 -7.89 -20.21
C VAL A 63 -3.80 -7.54 -21.39
N SER A 64 -3.64 -8.30 -22.48
CA SER A 64 -4.60 -8.32 -23.58
C SER A 64 -6.01 -8.56 -23.04
N VAL A 65 -6.98 -7.76 -23.48
CA VAL A 65 -8.38 -7.80 -22.99
C VAL A 65 -8.89 -9.24 -23.03
N PRO A 66 -9.20 -9.86 -21.87
CA PRO A 66 -9.47 -11.29 -21.83
C PRO A 66 -10.71 -11.63 -22.65
N GLY A 67 -10.58 -12.65 -23.50
CA GLY A 67 -11.67 -13.21 -24.28
C GLY A 67 -12.79 -13.73 -23.38
N THR A 68 -13.99 -13.91 -23.95
CA THR A 68 -15.19 -14.31 -23.19
C THR A 68 -15.00 -15.61 -22.41
N LEU A 69 -14.25 -16.57 -22.96
CA LEU A 69 -13.87 -17.82 -22.29
C LEU A 69 -12.88 -17.60 -21.14
N GLY A 70 -11.93 -16.67 -21.28
CA GLY A 70 -10.99 -16.32 -20.21
C GLY A 70 -11.71 -15.71 -19.00
N LEU A 71 -12.65 -14.79 -19.25
CA LEU A 71 -13.51 -14.24 -18.21
C LEU A 71 -14.40 -15.31 -17.55
N PHE A 72 -14.91 -16.29 -18.32
CA PHE A 72 -15.67 -17.41 -17.76
C PHE A 72 -14.83 -18.26 -16.81
N TRP A 73 -13.61 -18.66 -17.20
CA TRP A 73 -12.71 -19.43 -16.33
C TRP A 73 -12.28 -18.63 -15.09
N ARG A 74 -12.03 -17.32 -15.24
CA ARG A 74 -11.75 -16.46 -14.08
C ARG A 74 -12.93 -16.40 -13.11
N ASN A 75 -14.17 -16.23 -13.61
CA ASN A 75 -15.38 -16.28 -12.77
C ASN A 75 -15.48 -17.59 -11.95
N ILE A 76 -15.08 -18.74 -12.52
CA ILE A 76 -15.06 -20.02 -11.81
C ILE A 76 -13.97 -20.01 -10.73
N ARG A 77 -12.74 -19.64 -11.09
CA ARG A 77 -11.61 -19.57 -10.15
C ARG A 77 -11.94 -18.65 -8.97
N GLU A 78 -12.43 -17.43 -9.23
CA GLU A 78 -12.87 -16.47 -8.21
C GLU A 78 -13.89 -17.12 -7.25
N ARG A 79 -14.94 -17.75 -7.78
CA ARG A 79 -15.98 -18.42 -6.96
C ARG A 79 -15.43 -19.55 -6.11
N VAL A 80 -14.58 -20.41 -6.66
CA VAL A 80 -13.94 -21.51 -5.93
C VAL A 80 -13.03 -20.97 -4.83
N THR A 81 -12.20 -19.96 -5.14
CA THR A 81 -11.31 -19.32 -4.16
C THR A 81 -12.11 -18.64 -3.03
N LEU A 82 -13.21 -17.96 -3.33
CA LEU A 82 -14.08 -17.36 -2.31
C LEU A 82 -14.85 -18.40 -1.48
N ALA A 83 -15.24 -19.53 -2.08
CA ALA A 83 -15.90 -20.63 -1.37
C ALA A 83 -14.95 -21.35 -0.39
N LEU A 84 -13.69 -21.55 -0.78
CA LEU A 84 -12.65 -22.19 0.04
C LEU A 84 -12.01 -21.25 1.07
N THR A 85 -12.30 -19.94 1.02
CA THR A 85 -11.83 -18.99 2.03
C THR A 85 -12.86 -18.91 3.16
N PHE A 86 -12.52 -19.34 4.38
CA PHE A 86 -13.47 -19.35 5.50
C PHE A 86 -13.41 -18.07 6.36
N ASN A 87 -12.21 -17.52 6.60
CA ASN A 87 -12.04 -16.27 7.35
C ASN A 87 -12.72 -15.09 6.62
N PRO A 88 -13.53 -14.26 7.32
CA PRO A 88 -14.31 -13.18 6.70
C PRO A 88 -13.44 -12.03 6.18
N VAL A 89 -12.37 -11.65 6.90
CA VAL A 89 -11.42 -10.59 6.51
C VAL A 89 -10.66 -11.01 5.26
N ALA A 90 -10.06 -12.22 5.28
CA ALA A 90 -9.36 -12.78 4.12
C ALA A 90 -10.27 -13.01 2.90
N LYS A 91 -11.58 -13.17 3.13
CA LYS A 91 -12.57 -13.24 2.05
C LYS A 91 -12.86 -11.86 1.47
N ALA A 92 -12.99 -10.83 2.30
CA ALA A 92 -13.17 -9.45 1.85
C ALA A 92 -11.93 -8.90 1.12
N GLU A 93 -10.73 -9.17 1.61
CA GLU A 93 -9.46 -8.86 0.91
C GLU A 93 -9.45 -9.43 -0.53
N LYS A 94 -9.83 -10.71 -0.70
CA LYS A 94 -9.93 -11.34 -2.03
C LYS A 94 -11.07 -10.78 -2.88
N GLN A 95 -12.20 -10.41 -2.27
CA GLN A 95 -13.28 -9.75 -3.01
C GLN A 95 -12.85 -8.38 -3.51
N LEU A 96 -12.06 -7.64 -2.73
CA LEU A 96 -11.50 -6.34 -3.09
C LEU A 96 -10.50 -6.49 -4.23
N GLN A 97 -9.58 -7.45 -4.14
CA GLN A 97 -8.64 -7.78 -5.22
C GLN A 97 -9.37 -8.15 -6.53
N PHE A 98 -10.38 -9.02 -6.47
CA PHE A 98 -11.17 -9.36 -7.66
C PHE A 98 -12.02 -8.19 -8.17
N ALA A 99 -12.42 -7.25 -7.32
CA ALA A 99 -13.07 -6.01 -7.75
C ALA A 99 -12.07 -5.09 -8.48
N GLN A 100 -10.86 -4.91 -7.93
CA GLN A 100 -9.75 -4.17 -8.54
C GLN A 100 -9.39 -4.70 -9.92
N GLU A 101 -9.11 -6.00 -10.05
CA GLU A 101 -8.83 -6.63 -11.34
C GLU A 101 -9.99 -6.46 -12.34
N ARG A 102 -11.24 -6.43 -11.86
CA ARG A 102 -12.41 -6.19 -12.72
C ARG A 102 -12.50 -4.73 -13.16
N MET A 103 -12.28 -3.77 -12.28
CA MET A 103 -12.28 -2.35 -12.63
C MET A 103 -11.17 -2.04 -13.65
N SER A 104 -9.96 -2.55 -13.44
CA SER A 104 -8.84 -2.45 -14.41
C SER A 104 -9.20 -3.05 -15.77
N ILE A 105 -9.84 -4.23 -15.82
CA ILE A 105 -10.29 -4.81 -17.10
C ILE A 105 -11.46 -4.01 -17.70
N ALA A 106 -12.38 -3.47 -16.90
CA ALA A 106 -13.46 -2.62 -17.40
C ALA A 106 -12.91 -1.35 -18.05
N GLU A 107 -11.88 -0.74 -17.45
CA GLU A 107 -11.13 0.39 -18.01
C GLU A 107 -10.42 0.02 -19.32
N MET A 108 -9.65 -1.09 -19.35
CA MET A 108 -8.99 -1.58 -20.57
C MET A 108 -9.98 -1.95 -21.69
N VAL A 109 -11.19 -2.38 -21.35
CA VAL A 109 -12.26 -2.61 -22.34
C VAL A 109 -12.86 -1.27 -22.80
N ALA A 110 -13.04 -0.30 -21.90
CA ALA A 110 -13.60 1.01 -22.20
C ALA A 110 -12.73 1.83 -23.16
N THR A 111 -11.41 1.85 -22.97
CA THR A 111 -10.47 2.51 -23.90
C THR A 111 -10.51 1.92 -25.32
N GLN A 112 -10.91 0.65 -25.45
CA GLN A 112 -11.12 -0.03 -26.73
C GLN A 112 -12.58 0.03 -27.22
N ALA A 113 -13.51 0.57 -26.43
CA ALA A 113 -14.95 0.54 -26.68
C ALA A 113 -15.46 1.71 -27.53
N VAL A 114 -14.58 2.62 -27.97
CA VAL A 114 -14.91 3.75 -28.85
C VAL A 114 -15.71 3.26 -30.06
N ASN A 115 -16.94 3.74 -30.21
CA ASN A 115 -17.90 3.34 -31.25
C ASN A 115 -18.25 1.84 -31.32
N ASN A 116 -18.00 1.05 -30.26
CA ASN A 116 -18.24 -0.39 -30.24
C ASN A 116 -19.26 -0.80 -29.14
N PRO A 117 -20.56 -0.95 -29.46
CA PRO A 117 -21.60 -1.22 -28.47
C PRO A 117 -21.49 -2.58 -27.78
N LYS A 118 -20.72 -3.53 -28.34
CA LYS A 118 -20.43 -4.82 -27.69
C LYS A 118 -19.34 -4.70 -26.63
N LEU A 119 -18.36 -3.82 -26.84
CA LEU A 119 -17.31 -3.56 -25.86
C LEU A 119 -17.83 -2.64 -24.74
N GLN A 120 -18.67 -1.64 -25.05
CA GLN A 120 -19.39 -0.85 -24.05
C GLN A 120 -20.20 -1.76 -23.09
N ASP A 121 -21.00 -2.69 -23.63
CA ASP A 121 -21.81 -3.64 -22.84
C ASP A 121 -20.93 -4.58 -21.99
N LYS A 122 -19.76 -4.97 -22.53
CA LYS A 122 -18.77 -5.77 -21.82
C LYS A 122 -18.13 -4.98 -20.67
N ALA A 123 -17.78 -3.71 -20.86
CA ALA A 123 -17.23 -2.85 -19.81
C ALA A 123 -18.26 -2.66 -18.67
N GLU A 124 -19.50 -2.27 -19.01
CA GLU A 124 -20.62 -2.17 -18.06
C GLU A 124 -20.80 -3.45 -17.24
N LYS A 125 -20.86 -4.62 -17.89
CA LYS A 125 -21.05 -5.92 -17.20
C LYS A 125 -19.88 -6.31 -16.33
N ILE A 126 -18.64 -5.98 -16.71
CA ILE A 126 -17.46 -6.25 -15.87
C ILE A 126 -17.47 -5.32 -14.65
N MET A 127 -17.86 -4.06 -14.84
CA MET A 127 -18.01 -3.07 -13.77
C MET A 127 -19.13 -3.43 -12.79
N GLU A 128 -20.29 -3.86 -13.28
CA GLU A 128 -21.40 -4.36 -12.46
C GLU A 128 -20.96 -5.53 -11.56
N ARG A 129 -20.09 -6.42 -12.07
CA ARG A 129 -19.51 -7.51 -11.27
C ARG A 129 -18.48 -7.03 -10.24
N ALA A 130 -17.74 -5.95 -10.51
CA ALA A 130 -16.87 -5.33 -9.51
C ALA A 130 -17.71 -4.72 -8.37
N ASN A 131 -18.78 -4.01 -8.73
CA ASN A 131 -19.71 -3.42 -7.77
C ASN A 131 -20.36 -4.50 -6.87
N GLN A 132 -20.83 -5.62 -7.43
CA GLN A 132 -21.36 -6.77 -6.68
C GLN A 132 -20.33 -7.45 -5.74
N LEU A 133 -19.03 -7.22 -5.92
CA LEU A 133 -17.99 -7.70 -5.00
C LEU A 133 -17.78 -6.70 -3.86
N MET A 134 -17.76 -5.39 -4.17
CA MET A 134 -17.69 -4.30 -3.19
C MET A 134 -18.91 -4.27 -2.26
N GLU A 135 -20.11 -4.42 -2.81
CA GLU A 135 -21.38 -4.49 -2.06
C GLU A 135 -21.34 -5.61 -1.00
N LYS A 136 -20.78 -6.77 -1.34
CA LYS A 136 -20.61 -7.90 -0.40
C LYS A 136 -19.49 -7.72 0.62
N ILE A 137 -18.64 -6.70 0.47
CA ILE A 137 -17.72 -6.26 1.53
C ILE A 137 -18.49 -5.34 2.49
N GLN A 138 -19.30 -4.42 1.95
CA GLN A 138 -20.16 -3.51 2.70
C GLN A 138 -21.23 -4.25 3.52
N GLU A 139 -21.91 -5.26 2.95
CA GLU A 139 -22.82 -6.18 3.66
C GLU A 139 -22.17 -6.87 4.87
N ARG A 140 -20.84 -6.88 4.96
CA ARG A 140 -20.06 -7.52 6.03
C ARG A 140 -19.25 -6.53 6.86
N GLN A 141 -19.46 -5.23 6.68
CA GLN A 141 -18.75 -4.17 7.42
C GLN A 141 -18.75 -4.40 8.94
N GLU A 142 -19.88 -4.89 9.48
CA GLU A 142 -20.04 -5.21 10.90
C GLU A 142 -19.03 -6.26 11.41
N LEU A 143 -18.56 -7.18 10.56
CA LEU A 143 -17.53 -8.16 10.89
C LEU A 143 -16.12 -7.55 10.96
N PHE A 144 -15.97 -6.28 10.58
CA PHE A 144 -14.73 -5.52 10.52
C PHE A 144 -14.72 -4.32 11.50
N ASN A 145 -15.84 -4.02 12.15
CA ASN A 145 -16.00 -2.80 12.98
C ASN A 145 -15.15 -2.76 14.26
N ASN A 146 -14.46 -3.85 14.64
CA ASN A 146 -13.66 -3.91 15.86
C ASN A 146 -12.28 -3.22 15.76
N GLY A 147 -11.79 -2.83 14.57
CA GLY A 147 -10.66 -1.88 14.37
C GLY A 147 -9.25 -2.29 14.83
N GLU A 148 -9.12 -3.22 15.77
CA GLU A 148 -7.86 -3.58 16.46
C GLU A 148 -6.88 -4.38 15.58
N ASP A 149 -7.37 -5.15 14.60
CA ASP A 149 -6.52 -5.93 13.68
C ASP A 149 -5.93 -5.04 12.57
N THR A 150 -4.60 -5.07 12.42
CA THR A 150 -3.87 -4.41 11.33
C THR A 150 -4.39 -4.80 9.94
N ARG A 151 -4.85 -6.05 9.74
CA ARG A 151 -5.41 -6.49 8.46
C ARG A 151 -6.74 -5.83 8.14
N VAL A 152 -7.60 -5.71 9.15
CA VAL A 152 -8.88 -5.00 9.05
C VAL A 152 -8.63 -3.53 8.69
N ARG A 153 -7.67 -2.89 9.37
CA ARG A 153 -7.23 -1.53 9.07
C ARG A 153 -6.78 -1.32 7.62
N VAL A 154 -5.93 -2.21 7.10
CA VAL A 154 -5.49 -2.19 5.70
C VAL A 154 -6.67 -2.42 4.74
N LEU A 155 -7.56 -3.37 5.05
CA LEU A 155 -8.76 -3.66 4.26
C LEU A 155 -9.70 -2.44 4.16
N LEU A 156 -9.94 -1.74 5.27
CA LEU A 156 -10.79 -0.54 5.29
C LEU A 156 -10.18 0.58 4.45
N ARG A 157 -8.89 0.89 4.64
CA ARG A 157 -8.16 1.90 3.84
C ARG A 157 -8.21 1.58 2.35
N ASN A 158 -7.91 0.33 1.98
CA ASN A 158 -7.90 -0.10 0.58
C ASN A 158 -9.32 -0.09 -0.01
N THR A 159 -10.34 -0.43 0.77
CA THR A 159 -11.75 -0.36 0.34
C THR A 159 -12.20 1.08 0.09
N ALA A 160 -11.82 2.03 0.94
CA ALA A 160 -12.09 3.46 0.78
C ALA A 160 -11.36 4.04 -0.45
N THR A 161 -10.06 3.76 -0.59
CA THR A 161 -9.29 4.07 -1.80
C THR A 161 -9.95 3.51 -3.06
N GLN A 162 -10.51 2.29 -2.99
CA GLN A 162 -11.20 1.68 -4.12
C GLN A 162 -12.48 2.41 -4.53
N MET A 163 -13.18 3.09 -3.61
CA MET A 163 -14.36 3.88 -3.95
C MET A 163 -13.98 5.08 -4.84
N VAL A 164 -12.88 5.76 -4.52
CA VAL A 164 -12.35 6.86 -5.33
C VAL A 164 -11.90 6.35 -6.71
N GLN A 165 -11.17 5.23 -6.76
CA GLN A 165 -10.76 4.61 -8.02
C GLN A 165 -11.95 4.14 -8.86
N ARG A 166 -13.00 3.60 -8.23
CA ARG A 166 -14.23 3.17 -8.89
C ARG A 166 -14.88 4.33 -9.64
N GLU A 167 -15.00 5.50 -9.02
CA GLU A 167 -15.59 6.68 -9.69
C GLU A 167 -14.73 7.19 -10.85
N ALA A 168 -13.40 7.12 -10.74
CA ALA A 168 -12.50 7.44 -11.86
C ALA A 168 -12.66 6.46 -13.04
N VAL A 169 -12.80 5.16 -12.79
CA VAL A 169 -13.12 4.16 -13.83
C VAL A 169 -14.52 4.39 -14.39
N MET A 170 -15.50 4.79 -13.57
CA MET A 170 -16.83 5.13 -14.07
C MET A 170 -16.82 6.35 -14.99
N ASN A 171 -16.01 7.39 -14.71
CA ASN A 171 -15.84 8.52 -15.63
C ASN A 171 -15.31 8.08 -17.00
N LYS A 172 -14.30 7.20 -17.02
CA LYS A 172 -13.71 6.64 -18.25
C LYS A 172 -14.69 5.78 -19.05
N ILE A 173 -15.58 5.05 -18.36
CA ILE A 173 -16.66 4.31 -19.02
C ILE A 173 -17.71 5.27 -19.59
N GLU A 174 -18.15 6.26 -18.80
CA GLU A 174 -19.18 7.24 -19.20
C GLU A 174 -18.83 7.95 -20.52
N ALA A 175 -17.59 8.42 -20.66
CA ALA A 175 -17.09 9.12 -21.85
C ALA A 175 -17.12 8.29 -23.15
N VAL A 176 -17.29 6.96 -23.06
CA VAL A 176 -17.41 6.07 -24.23
C VAL A 176 -18.77 5.41 -24.37
N LEU A 177 -19.77 5.73 -23.53
CA LEU A 177 -21.12 5.15 -23.61
C LEU A 177 -22.03 5.88 -24.61
N SER A 178 -23.01 5.14 -25.15
CA SER A 178 -24.10 5.76 -25.92
C SER A 178 -25.14 6.42 -24.99
N PRO A 179 -25.81 7.51 -25.43
CA PRO A 179 -26.80 8.22 -24.61
C PRO A 179 -27.91 7.34 -24.02
N GLU A 180 -28.39 6.34 -24.78
CA GLU A 180 -29.41 5.37 -24.35
C GLU A 180 -28.99 4.55 -23.11
N ARG A 181 -27.70 4.25 -22.97
CA ARG A 181 -27.16 3.42 -21.88
C ARG A 181 -26.73 4.24 -20.68
N LEU A 182 -26.40 5.50 -20.93
CA LEU A 182 -25.97 6.48 -19.95
C LEU A 182 -26.96 6.59 -18.78
N GLN A 183 -28.27 6.52 -19.03
CA GLN A 183 -29.29 6.53 -17.98
C GLN A 183 -29.18 5.33 -17.00
N LYS A 184 -29.03 4.09 -17.51
CA LYS A 184 -28.84 2.91 -16.65
C LYS A 184 -27.51 2.98 -15.90
N PHE A 185 -26.47 3.48 -16.56
CA PHE A 185 -25.15 3.67 -15.98
C PHE A 185 -25.19 4.68 -14.83
N GLU A 186 -25.89 5.81 -14.99
CA GLU A 186 -26.14 6.81 -13.95
C GLU A 186 -26.88 6.25 -12.74
N THR A 187 -27.94 5.47 -12.93
CA THR A 187 -28.63 4.80 -11.82
C THR A 187 -27.67 3.87 -11.08
N THR A 188 -26.84 3.15 -11.83
CA THR A 188 -25.82 2.27 -11.24
C THR A 188 -24.78 3.07 -10.44
N ARG A 189 -24.31 4.21 -10.95
CA ARG A 189 -23.42 5.12 -10.22
C ARG A 189 -24.07 5.65 -8.94
N MET A 190 -25.31 6.13 -8.98
CA MET A 190 -25.99 6.66 -7.79
C MET A 190 -26.09 5.63 -6.68
N ASN A 191 -26.51 4.40 -7.00
CA ASN A 191 -26.55 3.30 -6.03
C ASN A 191 -25.17 3.01 -5.42
N ASN A 192 -24.10 3.11 -6.23
CA ASN A 192 -22.72 2.92 -5.77
C ASN A 192 -22.23 4.05 -4.86
N ILE A 193 -22.61 5.31 -5.15
CA ILE A 193 -22.33 6.48 -4.32
C ILE A 193 -23.06 6.37 -2.98
N GLU A 194 -24.35 6.06 -2.98
CA GLU A 194 -25.16 5.87 -1.75
C GLU A 194 -24.63 4.73 -0.88
N ASN A 195 -24.28 3.59 -1.51
CA ASN A 195 -23.65 2.48 -0.80
C ASN A 195 -22.27 2.86 -0.23
N SER A 196 -21.48 3.68 -0.94
CA SER A 196 -20.23 4.22 -0.43
C SER A 196 -20.43 5.16 0.77
N GLN A 197 -21.39 6.09 0.70
CA GLN A 197 -21.75 6.96 1.83
C GLN A 197 -22.21 6.15 3.05
N ARG A 198 -23.01 5.09 2.84
CA ARG A 198 -23.44 4.18 3.92
C ARG A 198 -22.26 3.50 4.60
N LEU A 199 -21.28 3.00 3.84
CA LEU A 199 -20.08 2.40 4.43
C LEU A 199 -19.29 3.44 5.22
N LEU A 200 -18.98 4.59 4.62
CA LEU A 200 -18.10 5.59 5.23
C LEU A 200 -18.72 6.12 6.54
N ASN A 201 -20.02 6.41 6.56
CA ASN A 201 -20.75 6.78 7.78
C ASN A 201 -20.80 5.64 8.83
N ALA A 202 -20.86 4.38 8.40
CA ALA A 202 -20.83 3.23 9.32
C ALA A 202 -19.43 2.94 9.90
N LEU A 203 -18.37 3.54 9.33
CA LEU A 203 -16.99 3.45 9.79
C LEU A 203 -16.57 4.63 10.69
N GLU A 204 -17.45 5.58 10.99
CA GLU A 204 -17.21 6.68 11.94
C GLU A 204 -17.27 6.18 13.41
N ASN A 205 -16.38 5.24 13.76
CA ASN A 205 -16.29 4.62 15.09
C ASN A 205 -15.00 5.03 15.81
N GLU A 206 -15.09 5.31 17.12
CA GLU A 206 -13.97 5.79 17.96
C GLU A 206 -12.79 4.81 18.06
N ASN A 207 -12.99 3.53 17.71
CA ASN A 207 -11.96 2.47 17.79
C ASN A 207 -11.05 2.36 16.53
N ILE A 208 -11.13 3.28 15.57
CA ILE A 208 -10.24 3.29 14.39
C ILE A 208 -9.08 4.26 14.63
N PRO A 209 -7.80 3.89 14.36
CA PRO A 209 -6.68 4.82 14.50
C PRO A 209 -6.79 6.06 13.60
N GLU A 210 -6.36 7.19 14.14
CA GLU A 210 -6.45 8.53 13.56
C GLU A 210 -5.99 8.61 12.09
N GLU A 211 -4.88 7.93 11.71
CA GLU A 211 -4.40 7.91 10.32
C GLU A 211 -5.46 7.38 9.32
N ILE A 212 -6.22 6.37 9.73
CA ILE A 212 -7.26 5.76 8.88
C ILE A 212 -8.55 6.55 8.98
N GLN A 213 -8.86 7.10 10.15
CA GLN A 213 -10.00 8.01 10.30
C GLN A 213 -9.86 9.23 9.37
N ASN A 214 -8.68 9.85 9.32
CA ASN A 214 -8.38 10.96 8.41
C ASN A 214 -8.54 10.53 6.94
N HIS A 215 -7.97 9.38 6.54
CA HIS A 215 -8.15 8.88 5.17
C HIS A 215 -9.61 8.55 4.82
N LEU A 216 -10.39 8.03 5.78
CA LEU A 216 -11.83 7.76 5.59
C LEU A 216 -12.62 9.07 5.47
N GLN A 217 -12.24 10.10 6.23
CA GLN A 217 -12.82 11.44 6.15
C GLN A 217 -12.52 12.10 4.79
N ASP A 218 -11.27 12.08 4.32
CA ASP A 218 -10.89 12.57 2.98
C ASP A 218 -11.72 11.90 1.87
N VAL A 219 -11.90 10.58 1.96
CA VAL A 219 -12.71 9.80 1.01
C VAL A 219 -14.20 10.12 1.15
N LYS A 220 -14.71 10.35 2.36
CA LYS A 220 -16.09 10.77 2.60
C LYS A 220 -16.37 12.12 1.97
N GLU A 221 -15.54 13.13 2.23
CA GLU A 221 -15.67 14.47 1.64
C GLU A 221 -15.61 14.42 0.12
N PHE A 222 -14.70 13.64 -0.46
CA PHE A 222 -14.65 13.41 -1.91
C PHE A 222 -15.94 12.79 -2.46
N ILE A 223 -16.46 11.73 -1.81
CA ILE A 223 -17.67 11.04 -2.25
C ILE A 223 -18.91 11.93 -2.07
N GLU A 224 -19.00 12.75 -1.03
CA GLU A 224 -20.12 13.69 -0.80
C GLU A 224 -20.11 14.87 -1.78
N ALA A 225 -18.93 15.44 -2.06
CA ALA A 225 -18.77 16.45 -3.11
C ALA A 225 -19.17 15.88 -4.48
N HIS A 226 -18.69 14.68 -4.83
CA HIS A 226 -19.04 14.04 -6.09
C HIS A 226 -20.52 13.61 -6.16
N ALA A 227 -21.12 13.17 -5.05
CA ALA A 227 -22.55 12.89 -4.97
C ALA A 227 -23.39 14.12 -5.30
N THR A 228 -22.94 15.31 -4.87
CA THR A 228 -23.62 16.58 -5.11
C THR A 228 -23.52 16.97 -6.59
N GLU A 229 -22.33 16.89 -7.20
CA GLU A 229 -22.12 17.09 -8.66
C GLU A 229 -23.01 16.15 -9.49
N VAL A 230 -23.07 14.86 -9.13
CA VAL A 230 -23.83 13.86 -9.88
C VAL A 230 -25.34 14.10 -9.76
N LYS A 231 -25.83 14.56 -8.60
CA LYS A 231 -27.24 14.92 -8.40
C LYS A 231 -27.63 16.16 -9.20
N GLN A 232 -26.85 17.24 -9.14
CA GLN A 232 -27.09 18.48 -9.91
C GLN A 232 -27.21 18.17 -11.40
N PHE A 233 -26.25 17.44 -11.95
CA PHE A 233 -26.28 17.01 -13.35
C PHE A 233 -27.52 16.15 -13.68
N GLN A 234 -27.97 15.29 -12.76
CA GLN A 234 -29.19 14.49 -12.98
C GLN A 234 -30.46 15.34 -12.97
N GLU A 235 -30.52 16.38 -12.14
CA GLU A 235 -31.66 17.32 -12.09
C GLU A 235 -31.74 18.12 -13.39
N GLU A 236 -30.63 18.75 -13.81
CA GLU A 236 -30.52 19.48 -15.09
C GLU A 236 -30.88 18.59 -16.30
N LYS A 237 -30.32 17.38 -16.34
CA LYS A 237 -30.62 16.40 -17.39
C LYS A 237 -32.08 15.96 -17.40
N LYS A 238 -32.73 15.82 -16.23
CA LYS A 238 -34.12 15.39 -16.14
C LYS A 238 -35.06 16.43 -16.77
N ASP A 239 -34.86 17.70 -16.47
CA ASP A 239 -35.67 18.79 -17.02
C ASP A 239 -35.53 18.87 -18.56
N LEU A 240 -34.31 18.68 -19.07
CA LEU A 240 -34.08 18.60 -20.52
C LEU A 240 -34.69 17.33 -21.15
N LEU A 241 -34.67 16.18 -20.47
CA LEU A 241 -35.34 14.96 -20.94
C LEU A 241 -36.87 15.12 -21.01
N GLU A 242 -37.49 15.83 -20.06
CA GLU A 242 -38.93 16.10 -20.07
C GLU A 242 -39.34 17.05 -21.22
N ARG A 243 -38.51 18.08 -21.49
CA ARG A 243 -38.66 18.93 -22.69
C ARG A 243 -38.48 18.14 -23.98
N ALA A 244 -37.41 17.34 -24.10
CA ALA A 244 -37.15 16.53 -25.29
C ALA A 244 -38.25 15.48 -25.55
N ALA A 245 -38.82 14.88 -24.50
CA ALA A 245 -39.97 13.97 -24.59
C ALA A 245 -41.25 14.68 -25.07
N SER A 246 -41.36 15.99 -24.83
CA SER A 246 -42.44 16.85 -25.31
C SER A 246 -42.27 17.28 -26.78
N GLY A 247 -41.21 16.83 -27.46
CA GLY A 247 -40.92 17.14 -28.87
C GLY A 247 -40.00 18.34 -29.09
N ASP A 248 -39.39 18.88 -28.03
CA ASP A 248 -38.40 19.96 -28.12
C ASP A 248 -37.06 19.42 -28.68
N GLU A 249 -36.76 19.75 -29.94
CA GLU A 249 -35.47 19.39 -30.57
C GLU A 249 -34.30 20.21 -29.99
N GLU A 250 -34.53 21.41 -29.45
CA GLU A 250 -33.50 22.24 -28.80
C GLU A 250 -33.01 21.55 -27.51
N ALA A 251 -33.94 20.97 -26.75
CA ALA A 251 -33.62 20.20 -25.55
C ALA A 251 -32.74 18.96 -25.83
N LYS A 252 -32.81 18.37 -27.04
CA LYS A 252 -31.91 17.26 -27.43
C LYS A 252 -30.49 17.74 -27.71
N VAL A 253 -30.33 18.94 -28.25
CA VAL A 253 -29.00 19.58 -28.43
C VAL A 253 -28.42 19.94 -27.06
N GLN A 254 -29.22 20.57 -26.20
CA GLN A 254 -28.83 20.90 -24.82
C GLN A 254 -28.45 19.65 -24.00
N LEU A 255 -29.08 18.48 -24.22
CA LEU A 255 -28.65 17.21 -23.61
C LEU A 255 -27.26 16.73 -24.08
N GLN A 256 -26.90 17.00 -25.33
CA GLN A 256 -25.57 16.66 -25.87
C GLN A 256 -24.51 17.64 -25.36
N GLU A 257 -24.84 18.94 -25.35
CA GLU A 257 -23.98 20.00 -24.81
C GLU A 257 -23.70 19.79 -23.32
N LEU A 258 -24.73 19.56 -22.49
CA LEU A 258 -24.59 19.28 -21.06
C LEU A 258 -23.71 18.04 -20.80
N HIS A 259 -23.85 16.99 -21.61
CA HIS A 259 -23.00 15.80 -21.49
C HIS A 259 -21.55 16.09 -21.88
N GLN A 260 -21.32 16.87 -22.93
CA GLN A 260 -19.99 17.27 -23.40
C GLN A 260 -19.29 18.18 -22.39
N GLU A 261 -19.98 19.20 -21.87
CA GLU A 261 -19.52 20.09 -20.80
C GLU A 261 -19.10 19.31 -19.56
N ARG A 262 -19.84 18.25 -19.20
CA ARG A 262 -19.49 17.34 -18.11
C ARG A 262 -18.20 16.56 -18.38
N ILE A 263 -17.97 16.12 -19.61
CA ILE A 263 -16.72 15.44 -20.00
C ILE A 263 -15.57 16.44 -19.92
N GLU A 264 -15.70 17.61 -20.55
CA GLU A 264 -14.67 18.65 -20.61
C GLU A 264 -14.28 19.14 -19.22
N THR A 265 -15.24 19.50 -18.37
CA THR A 265 -15.01 19.90 -16.96
C THR A 265 -14.24 18.83 -16.17
N ARG A 266 -14.41 17.55 -16.51
CA ARG A 266 -13.72 16.43 -15.84
C ARG A 266 -12.35 16.13 -16.44
N GLU A 267 -12.15 16.39 -17.72
CA GLU A 267 -10.83 16.33 -18.38
C GLU A 267 -9.95 17.47 -17.87
N GLU A 268 -10.48 18.69 -17.73
CA GLU A 268 -9.78 19.83 -17.13
C GLU A 268 -9.31 19.54 -15.70
N ARG A 269 -10.22 19.09 -14.82
CA ARG A 269 -9.88 18.70 -13.43
C ARG A 269 -8.89 17.53 -13.37
N GLN A 270 -8.92 16.61 -14.33
CA GLN A 270 -7.92 15.54 -14.42
C GLN A 270 -6.56 16.10 -14.84
N GLY A 271 -6.49 17.00 -15.81
CA GLY A 271 -5.28 17.69 -16.23
C GLY A 271 -4.66 18.52 -15.09
N GLU A 272 -5.46 19.30 -14.36
CA GLU A 272 -5.04 20.04 -13.17
C GLU A 272 -4.45 19.11 -12.10
N LYS A 273 -5.14 18.00 -11.81
CA LYS A 273 -4.65 16.99 -10.86
C LYS A 273 -3.34 16.34 -11.33
N GLU A 274 -3.18 16.06 -12.62
CA GLU A 274 -1.95 15.51 -13.17
C GLU A 274 -0.78 16.51 -13.07
N LEU A 275 -1.03 17.81 -13.28
CA LEU A 275 -0.03 18.87 -13.07
C LEU A 275 0.39 18.95 -11.60
N LEU A 276 -0.56 19.02 -10.66
CA LEU A 276 -0.27 19.02 -9.22
C LEU A 276 0.48 17.75 -8.77
N MET A 277 0.18 16.59 -9.37
CA MET A 277 0.93 15.35 -9.12
C MET A 277 2.34 15.37 -9.72
N GLN A 278 2.58 16.07 -10.83
CA GLN A 278 3.92 16.26 -11.38
C GLN A 278 4.75 17.21 -10.52
N GLU A 279 4.17 18.34 -10.07
CA GLU A 279 4.80 19.27 -9.13
C GLU A 279 5.11 18.60 -7.78
N GLY A 280 4.18 17.81 -7.24
CA GLY A 280 4.42 17.02 -6.03
C GLY A 280 5.57 16.00 -6.19
N ARG A 281 5.77 15.46 -7.40
CA ARG A 281 6.90 14.57 -7.71
C ARG A 281 8.23 15.32 -7.81
N THR A 282 8.27 16.51 -8.43
CA THR A 282 9.51 17.29 -8.51
C THR A 282 9.93 17.78 -7.11
N ILE A 283 9.01 18.32 -6.32
CA ILE A 283 9.24 18.71 -4.92
C ILE A 283 9.78 17.52 -4.11
N LYS A 284 9.19 16.33 -4.25
CA LYS A 284 9.67 15.11 -3.56
C LYS A 284 11.08 14.70 -4.01
N GLN A 285 11.42 14.82 -5.29
CA GLN A 285 12.77 14.55 -5.80
C GLN A 285 13.79 15.57 -5.28
N GLU A 286 13.44 16.85 -5.25
CA GLU A 286 14.28 17.91 -4.68
C GLU A 286 14.51 17.70 -3.17
N ALA A 287 13.47 17.33 -2.42
CA ALA A 287 13.60 16.97 -1.01
C ALA A 287 14.50 15.73 -0.80
N GLN A 288 14.38 14.70 -1.64
CA GLN A 288 15.27 13.53 -1.59
C GLN A 288 16.72 13.87 -1.94
N ASN A 289 16.94 14.76 -2.91
CA ASN A 289 18.28 15.20 -3.31
C ASN A 289 18.94 16.04 -2.20
N THR A 290 18.23 17.02 -1.63
CA THR A 290 18.74 17.83 -0.50
C THR A 290 19.03 17.00 0.74
N VAL A 291 18.17 16.04 1.11
CA VAL A 291 18.46 15.08 2.20
C VAL A 291 19.70 14.23 1.89
N ARG A 292 19.89 13.82 0.63
CA ARG A 292 21.09 13.06 0.20
C ARG A 292 22.36 13.90 0.28
N GLU A 293 22.31 15.17 -0.12
CA GLU A 293 23.41 16.13 -0.03
C GLU A 293 23.79 16.40 1.43
N VAL A 294 22.82 16.72 2.29
CA VAL A 294 23.04 16.91 3.74
C VAL A 294 23.64 15.65 4.37
N LYS A 295 23.15 14.45 4.01
CA LYS A 295 23.71 13.17 4.51
C LYS A 295 25.14 12.91 4.02
N GLN A 296 25.49 13.37 2.82
CA GLN A 296 26.88 13.33 2.32
C GLN A 296 27.76 14.35 3.04
N GLU A 297 27.26 15.56 3.28
CA GLU A 297 27.99 16.60 4.00
C GLU A 297 28.29 16.18 5.45
N ILE A 298 27.29 15.70 6.19
CA ILE A 298 27.46 15.17 7.56
C ILE A 298 28.51 14.04 7.57
N ARG A 299 28.47 13.13 6.58
CA ARG A 299 29.47 12.07 6.44
C ARG A 299 30.87 12.63 6.20
N ASN A 300 31.00 13.63 5.33
CA ASN A 300 32.28 14.27 5.02
C ASN A 300 32.85 15.02 6.23
N GLN A 301 32.02 15.78 6.96
CA GLN A 301 32.38 16.44 8.21
C GLN A 301 32.82 15.41 9.27
N THR A 302 32.10 14.29 9.42
CA THR A 302 32.47 13.19 10.33
C THR A 302 33.82 12.57 9.96
N VAL A 303 34.08 12.34 8.67
CA VAL A 303 35.37 11.82 8.18
C VAL A 303 36.50 12.82 8.43
N GLN A 304 36.28 14.11 8.19
CA GLN A 304 37.27 15.16 8.48
C GLN A 304 37.60 15.23 9.99
N SER A 305 36.58 15.25 10.85
CA SER A 305 36.75 15.23 12.30
C SER A 305 37.55 14.00 12.78
N ASN A 306 37.25 12.82 12.25
CA ASN A 306 38.00 11.60 12.56
C ASN A 306 39.47 11.66 12.07
N ILE A 307 39.74 12.26 10.92
CA ILE A 307 41.09 12.48 10.41
C ILE A 307 41.88 13.46 11.31
N GLU A 308 41.23 14.51 11.80
CA GLU A 308 41.84 15.48 12.71
C GLU A 308 42.12 14.88 14.09
N ALA A 309 41.17 14.14 14.67
CA ALA A 309 41.37 13.39 15.90
C ALA A 309 42.53 12.38 15.77
N ALA A 310 42.62 11.66 14.65
CA ALA A 310 43.73 10.73 14.40
C ALA A 310 45.09 11.45 14.24
N LYS A 311 45.13 12.66 13.68
CA LYS A 311 46.35 13.50 13.64
C LYS A 311 46.76 13.96 15.04
N GLN A 312 45.81 14.40 15.86
CA GLN A 312 46.07 14.81 17.25
C GLN A 312 46.59 13.64 18.09
N LEU A 313 45.99 12.45 17.97
CA LEU A 313 46.45 11.24 18.65
C LEU A 313 47.88 10.85 18.24
N ARG A 314 48.22 10.91 16.95
CA ARG A 314 49.60 10.66 16.48
C ARG A 314 50.59 11.68 17.04
N ALA A 315 50.22 12.96 17.11
CA ALA A 315 51.06 14.00 17.70
C ALA A 315 51.28 13.77 19.21
N ALA A 316 50.23 13.40 19.94
CA ALA A 316 50.32 13.06 21.36
C ALA A 316 51.26 11.86 21.60
N ASN A 317 51.11 10.78 20.82
CA ASN A 317 51.96 9.60 20.92
C ASN A 317 53.44 9.93 20.63
N GLN A 318 53.73 10.77 19.62
CA GLN A 318 55.10 11.23 19.33
C GLN A 318 55.70 12.08 20.46
N VAL A 319 54.87 12.87 21.17
CA VAL A 319 55.33 13.62 22.34
C VAL A 319 55.63 12.67 23.50
N GLN A 320 54.77 11.67 23.74
CA GLN A 320 54.99 10.65 24.76
C GLN A 320 56.26 9.83 24.49
N GLU A 321 56.47 9.37 23.26
CA GLU A 321 57.68 8.64 22.84
C GLU A 321 58.96 9.49 23.05
N ARG A 322 58.91 10.80 22.82
CA ARG A 322 60.02 11.72 23.13
C ARG A 322 60.26 11.88 24.64
N ILE A 323 59.21 11.84 25.46
CA ILE A 323 59.33 11.89 26.93
C ILE A 323 59.96 10.58 27.43
N GLU A 324 59.47 9.42 26.99
CA GLU A 324 59.98 8.10 27.37
C GLU A 324 61.46 7.93 26.96
N ASN A 325 61.82 8.32 25.73
CA ASN A 325 63.22 8.31 25.28
C ASN A 325 64.11 9.29 26.07
N ARG A 326 63.58 10.44 26.53
CA ARG A 326 64.33 11.38 27.37
C ARG A 326 64.53 10.87 28.79
N VAL A 327 63.52 10.21 29.37
CA VAL A 327 63.61 9.56 30.69
C VAL A 327 64.62 8.41 30.64
N ASN A 328 64.50 7.50 29.66
CA ASN A 328 65.44 6.39 29.49
C ASN A 328 66.87 6.87 29.13
N GLY A 329 67.00 7.94 28.34
CA GLY A 329 68.27 8.57 28.02
C GLY A 329 68.94 9.30 29.19
N GLN A 330 68.17 9.81 30.16
CA GLN A 330 68.73 10.36 31.40
C GLN A 330 69.14 9.26 32.38
N ILE A 331 68.57 8.06 32.30
CA ILE A 331 68.97 6.91 33.14
C ILE A 331 70.32 6.33 32.68
N SER A 332 70.69 6.40 31.40
CA SER A 332 72.00 5.92 30.90
C SER A 332 73.14 6.94 30.97
N ALA A 333 72.86 8.20 31.34
CA ALA A 333 73.81 9.31 31.31
C ALA A 333 74.23 9.85 32.70
N SER A 334 73.88 9.15 33.79
CA SER A 334 74.45 9.38 35.12
C SER A 334 75.46 8.28 35.48
N PRO A 335 76.78 8.55 35.42
CA PRO A 335 77.74 7.73 36.15
C PRO A 335 77.63 8.04 37.66
N VAL A 336 77.66 7.00 38.48
CA VAL A 336 77.77 7.06 39.96
C VAL A 336 76.54 7.62 40.72
N VAL A 337 75.65 6.72 41.18
CA VAL A 337 75.24 6.64 42.61
C VAL A 337 74.95 5.17 43.00
N GLU A 338 75.98 4.35 43.06
CA GLU A 338 76.15 3.48 44.23
C GLU A 338 77.05 4.29 45.18
N PRO A 339 76.70 4.52 46.47
CA PRO A 339 75.92 3.62 47.32
C PRO A 339 74.78 4.30 48.11
N VAL A 340 73.52 3.92 47.85
CA VAL A 340 72.37 4.24 48.77
C VAL A 340 71.54 2.99 49.10
N GLN A 341 71.74 1.88 48.38
CA GLN A 341 71.00 0.63 48.63
C GLN A 341 71.58 -0.24 49.76
N GLU A 342 72.78 0.05 50.28
CA GLU A 342 73.29 -0.57 51.51
C GLU A 342 72.87 0.20 52.77
N GLU A 343 72.89 1.53 52.75
CA GLU A 343 72.53 2.37 53.91
C GLU A 343 71.06 2.18 54.34
N ILE A 344 70.14 2.03 53.38
CA ILE A 344 68.73 1.70 53.66
C ILE A 344 68.56 0.25 54.16
N LYS A 345 69.49 -0.67 53.84
CA LYS A 345 69.49 -2.05 54.36
C LYS A 345 69.97 -2.11 55.80
N GLU A 346 70.99 -1.33 56.17
CA GLU A 346 71.43 -1.22 57.58
C GLU A 346 70.38 -0.53 58.47
N GLU A 347 69.73 0.55 58.01
CA GLU A 347 68.65 1.20 58.78
C GLU A 347 67.46 0.26 59.04
N LEU A 348 67.13 -0.64 58.10
CA LEU A 348 66.04 -1.61 58.26
C LEU A 348 66.42 -2.84 59.11
N GLN A 349 67.72 -3.16 59.23
CA GLN A 349 68.17 -4.19 60.18
C GLN A 349 68.25 -3.64 61.61
N ASN A 350 68.71 -2.40 61.82
CA ASN A 350 68.74 -1.79 63.15
C ASN A 350 67.35 -1.45 63.73
N ARG A 351 66.30 -1.31 62.90
CA ARG A 351 64.92 -1.08 63.39
C ARG A 351 64.15 -2.34 63.82
N ASN A 352 64.63 -3.54 63.50
CA ASN A 352 63.96 -4.81 63.83
C ASN A 352 64.66 -5.59 64.95
N GLY A 353 65.59 -4.96 65.68
CA GLY A 353 66.49 -5.61 66.65
C GLY A 353 66.36 -5.16 68.11
N ASN A 354 65.24 -4.53 68.51
CA ASN A 354 64.96 -4.07 69.88
C ASN A 354 63.47 -4.22 70.22
#